data_AF-A0A8C9PH10-F1
#
_entry.id   AF-A0A8C9PH10-F1
#
_cell.length_a   1.000
_cell.length_b   1.000
_cell.length_c   1.000
_cell.angle_alpha   90.00
_cell.angle_beta   90.00
_cell.angle_gamma   90.00
#
_symmetry.space_group_name_H-M   'P 1'
#
loop_
_entity.id
_entity.type
_entity.pdbx_description
1 polymer ?
#
loop_
_entity_poly.entity_id
_entity_poly.type
_entity_poly.pdbx_seq_one_letter_code
_entity_poly.pdbx_strand_id
1 'polypeptide(L)' 'GLRRDRNHPGGSGGQKVKLPPVCPQRMTDKCFRKCIGKPGGSLDNSEQKCIAMCMDRYMDAWNTVSRAYNSRLQRERANM' A
#
# COMPACT_ATOMS: atom_id res chain seq x y z
N GLY A 1 7.83 31.60 14.75
CA GLY A 1 7.79 30.20 14.29
C GLY A 1 6.36 29.71 14.25
N LEU A 2 5.63 30.00 13.17
CA LEU A 2 4.26 29.51 12.97
C LEU A 2 4.32 28.20 12.19
N ARG A 3 3.84 27.14 12.84
CA ARG A 3 3.67 25.82 12.26
C ARG A 3 2.80 25.95 11.01
N ARG A 4 3.36 25.57 9.86
CA ARG A 4 2.62 25.40 8.62
C ARG A 4 1.54 24.34 8.87
N ASP A 5 0.32 24.82 9.02
CA ASP A 5 -0.90 24.05 8.88
C ASP A 5 -0.77 23.22 7.60
N ARG A 6 -0.74 21.89 7.73
CA ARG A 6 -0.80 20.98 6.60
C ARG A 6 -2.22 21.00 6.10
N ASN A 7 -2.55 22.09 5.40
CA ASN A 7 -3.63 22.17 4.44
C ASN A 7 -3.62 20.85 3.66
N HIS A 8 -4.63 20.01 3.90
CA HIS A 8 -4.88 18.80 3.15
C HIS A 8 -5.72 19.24 1.95
N PRO A 9 -5.13 19.47 0.77
CA PRO A 9 -5.91 19.94 -0.34
C PRO A 9 -6.61 18.74 -0.97
N GLY A 10 -7.90 18.90 -1.23
CA GLY A 10 -8.58 18.11 -2.25
C GLY A 10 -9.26 16.83 -1.77
N GLY A 11 -10.40 16.99 -1.11
CA GLY A 11 -11.50 16.03 -1.31
C GLY A 11 -12.00 16.15 -2.74
N SER A 12 -11.31 15.54 -3.70
CA SER A 12 -11.78 15.44 -5.07
C SER A 12 -13.08 14.63 -5.08
N GLY A 13 -14.20 15.29 -5.39
CA GLY A 13 -15.49 14.66 -5.73
C GLY A 13 -15.46 13.90 -7.06
N GLY A 14 -14.37 13.16 -7.33
CA GLY A 14 -14.27 12.24 -8.44
C GLY A 14 -14.75 10.87 -8.00
N GLN A 15 -15.55 10.20 -8.84
CA GLN A 15 -16.01 8.83 -8.60
C GLN A 15 -14.84 7.95 -8.16
N LYS A 16 -14.81 7.54 -6.88
CA LYS A 16 -13.84 6.57 -6.37
C LYS A 16 -14.18 5.24 -7.02
N VAL A 17 -13.28 4.75 -7.87
CA VAL A 17 -13.41 3.40 -8.39
C VAL A 17 -13.12 2.47 -7.22
N LYS A 18 -14.04 1.54 -6.94
CA LYS A 18 -13.85 0.56 -5.88
C LYS A 18 -12.83 -0.47 -6.35
N LEU A 19 -11.55 -0.17 -6.11
CA LEU A 19 -10.49 -1.15 -6.26
C LEU A 19 -10.72 -2.27 -5.22
N PRO A 20 -10.43 -3.53 -5.55
CA PRO A 20 -10.49 -4.60 -4.56
C PRO A 20 -9.64 -4.26 -3.32
N PRO A 21 -10.07 -4.72 -2.12
CA PRO A 21 -9.26 -4.59 -0.93
C PRO A 21 -7.92 -5.32 -1.11
N VAL A 22 -6.93 -4.92 -0.32
CA VAL A 22 -5.62 -5.57 -0.32
C VAL A 22 -5.77 -7.07 -0.04
N CYS A 23 -5.12 -7.92 -0.84
CA CYS A 23 -5.14 -9.35 -0.61
C CYS A 23 -4.10 -9.71 0.47
N PRO A 24 -4.52 -10.18 1.67
CA PRO A 24 -3.58 -10.47 2.76
C PRO A 24 -2.63 -11.60 2.40
N GLN A 25 -3.12 -12.63 1.71
CA GLN A 25 -2.30 -13.79 1.32
C GLN A 25 -1.15 -13.39 0.40
N ARG A 26 -1.40 -12.52 -0.59
CA ARG A 26 -0.35 -12.00 -1.48
C ARG A 26 0.70 -11.20 -0.73
N MET A 27 0.28 -10.40 0.26
CA MET A 27 1.21 -9.66 1.10
C MET A 27 2.08 -10.61 1.92
N THR A 28 1.46 -11.56 2.61
CA THR A 28 2.16 -12.59 3.40
C THR A 28 3.17 -13.35 2.54
N ASP A 29 2.76 -13.85 1.37
CA ASP A 29 3.65 -14.58 0.46
C ASP A 29 4.85 -13.74 0.01
N LYS A 30 4.63 -12.47 -0.34
CA LYS A 30 5.69 -11.55 -0.75
C LYS A 30 6.66 -11.27 0.40
N CYS A 31 6.13 -10.97 1.58
CA CYS A 31 6.95 -10.62 2.73
C CYS A 31 7.69 -11.83 3.30
N PHE A 32 7.06 -12.99 3.35
CA PHE A 32 7.71 -14.23 3.77
C PHE A 32 8.88 -14.58 2.85
N ARG A 33 8.66 -14.58 1.52
CA ARG A 33 9.73 -14.83 0.54
C ARG A 33 10.87 -13.80 0.61
N LYS A 34 10.57 -12.56 1.00
CA LYS A 34 11.57 -11.49 1.08
C LYS A 34 12.38 -11.55 2.37
N CYS A 35 11.75 -11.91 3.48
CA CYS A 35 12.31 -11.77 4.82
C CYS A 35 12.82 -13.08 5.42
N ILE A 36 12.31 -14.23 4.97
CA ILE A 36 12.65 -15.55 5.55
C ILE A 36 13.65 -16.25 4.65
N GLY A 37 14.91 -16.27 5.07
CA GLY A 37 16.00 -16.93 4.34
C GLY A 37 16.17 -18.40 4.74
N LYS A 38 15.87 -18.76 5.98
CA LYS A 38 15.94 -20.12 6.50
C LYS A 38 14.66 -20.42 7.28
N PRO A 39 13.69 -21.15 6.70
CA PRO A 39 12.43 -21.40 7.38
C PRO A 39 12.68 -22.24 8.64
N GLY A 40 12.36 -21.65 9.80
CA GLY A 40 12.39 -22.30 11.11
C GLY A 40 10.99 -22.45 11.69
N GLY A 41 10.87 -23.13 12.84
CA GLY A 41 9.60 -23.26 13.57
C GLY A 41 9.12 -21.97 14.24
N SER A 42 9.91 -20.90 14.20
CA SER A 42 9.59 -19.60 14.76
C SER A 42 10.36 -18.51 14.02
N LEU A 43 9.82 -17.30 14.01
CA LEU A 43 10.48 -16.13 13.42
C LEU A 43 11.49 -15.57 14.41
N ASP A 44 12.73 -15.37 13.96
CA ASP A 44 13.72 -14.64 14.75
C ASP A 44 13.40 -13.12 14.81
N ASN A 45 14.08 -12.39 15.68
CA ASN A 45 13.81 -10.96 15.87
C ASN A 45 14.09 -10.11 14.61
N SER A 46 15.03 -10.52 13.77
CA SER A 46 15.36 -9.85 12.50
C SER A 46 14.27 -10.13 11.46
N GLU A 47 13.80 -11.37 11.36
CA GLU A 47 12.70 -11.79 10.50
C GLU A 47 11.38 -11.09 10.85
N GLN A 48 11.06 -11.00 12.16
CA GLN A 48 9.90 -10.27 12.66
C GLN A 48 9.94 -8.79 12.25
N LYS A 49 11.08 -8.12 12.47
CA LYS A 49 11.28 -6.72 12.07
C LYS A 49 11.18 -6.54 10.56
N CYS A 50 11.79 -7.43 9.79
CA CYS A 50 11.71 -7.39 8.33
C CYS A 50 10.27 -7.53 7.84
N ILE A 51 9.51 -8.48 8.39
CA ILE A 51 8.11 -8.70 8.01
C ILE A 51 7.26 -7.46 8.32
N ALA A 52 7.40 -6.87 9.51
CA ALA A 52 6.67 -5.66 9.88
C ALA A 52 6.95 -4.52 8.88
N MET A 53 8.22 -4.25 8.60
CA MET A 53 8.62 -3.25 7.61
C MET A 53 8.13 -3.58 6.19
N CYS A 54 8.14 -4.86 5.82
CA CYS A 54 7.68 -5.30 4.51
C CYS A 54 6.18 -5.07 4.34
N MET A 55 5.38 -5.40 5.35
CA MET A 55 3.92 -5.20 5.32
C MET A 55 3.58 -3.71 5.16
N ASP A 56 4.25 -2.83 5.91
CA ASP A 56 4.09 -1.38 5.78
C ASP A 56 4.41 -0.90 4.36
N ARG A 57 5.55 -1.32 3.81
CA ARG A 57 5.95 -0.96 2.45
C ARG A 57 5.03 -1.54 1.38
N TYR A 58 4.50 -2.75 1.58
CA TYR A 58 3.52 -3.35 0.68
C TYR A 58 2.24 -2.51 0.65
N MET A 59 1.76 -2.07 1.81
CA MET A 59 0.57 -1.22 1.91
C MET A 59 0.79 0.14 1.24
N ASP A 60 1.96 0.76 1.44
CA ASP A 60 2.31 2.02 0.77
C ASP A 60 2.34 1.87 -0.75
N ALA A 61 2.96 0.78 -1.25
CA ALA A 61 3.00 0.48 -2.68
C ALA A 61 1.60 0.23 -3.23
N TRP A 62 0.78 -0.56 -2.52
CA TRP A 62 -0.61 -0.81 -2.88
C TRP A 62 -1.42 0.49 -2.96
N ASN A 63 -1.29 1.37 -1.97
CA ASN A 63 -1.96 2.67 -1.95
C ASN A 63 -1.53 3.57 -3.10
N THR A 64 -0.23 3.60 -3.41
CA THR A 64 0.33 4.38 -4.52
C THR A 64 -0.23 3.91 -5.86
N VAL A 65 -0.18 2.60 -6.13
CA VAL A 65 -0.75 1.99 -7.34
C VAL A 65 -2.26 2.23 -7.40
N SER A 66 -2.96 2.08 -6.27
CA SER A 66 -4.41 2.29 -6.19
C SER A 66 -4.81 3.70 -6.59
N ARG A 67 -4.07 4.72 -6.11
CA ARG A 67 -4.30 6.12 -6.48
C ARG A 67 -4.02 6.37 -7.95
N ALA A 68 -2.88 5.91 -8.46
CA ALA A 68 -2.52 6.08 -9.87
C ALA A 68 -3.55 5.41 -10.81
N TYR A 69 -4.01 4.22 -10.46
CA TYR A 69 -5.04 3.50 -11.20
C TYR A 69 -6.38 4.25 -11.19
N ASN A 70 -6.83 4.72 -10.02
CA ASN A 70 -8.03 5.56 -9.91
C ASN A 70 -7.93 6.83 -10.77
N SER A 71 -6.79 7.52 -10.74
CA SER A 71 -6.57 8.73 -11.54
C SER A 71 -6.62 8.45 -13.05
N ARG A 72 -6.11 7.30 -13.51
CA ARG A 72 -6.20 6.90 -14.93
C ARG A 72 -7.64 6.63 -15.33
N LEU A 73 -8.34 5.81 -14.56
CA LEU A 73 -9.72 5.43 -14.88
C LEU A 73 -10.69 6.61 -14.84
N GLN A 74 -10.48 7.58 -13.94
CA GLN A 74 -11.26 8.82 -13.94
C GLN A 74 -11.07 9.63 -15.23
N ARG A 75 -9.85 9.67 -15.78
CA ARG A 75 -9.58 10.34 -17.08
C ARG A 75 -10.23 9.60 -18.24
N GLU A 76 -10.16 8.26 -18.24
CA GLU A 76 -10.83 7.46 -19.28
C GLU A 76 -12.35 7.67 -19.26
N ARG A 77 -12.97 7.71 -18.08
CA ARG A 77 -14.40 8.01 -17.92
C ARG A 77 -14.78 9.43 -18.33
N ALA A 78 -13.89 10.40 -18.14
CA ALA A 78 -14.15 11.79 -18.53
C ALA A 78 -13.96 12.05 -20.04
N ASN A 79 -13.25 11.14 -20.72
CA ASN A 79 -13.01 11.19 -22.16
C ASN A 79 -14.05 10.38 -22.97
N MET A 80 -15.03 9.78 -22.28
CA MET A 80 -16.21 9.12 -22.86
C MET A 80 -17.42 10.03 -22.69
#